data_AF-A0A525PPY2-F1
#
_entry.id   AF-A0A525PPY2-F1
#
_cell.length_a   1.000
_cell.length_b   1.000
_cell.length_c   1.000
_cell.angle_alpha   90.00
_cell.angle_beta   90.00
_cell.angle_gamma   90.00
#
_symmetry.space_group_name_H-M   'P 1'
#
loop_
_entity.id
_entity.type
_entity.pdbx_description
1 polymer ?
#
loop_
_entity_poly.entity_id
_entity_poly.type
_entity_poly.pdbx_seq_one_letter_code
_entity_poly.pdbx_strand_id
1 'polypeptide(L)'
;ILDAFVFTRVDVGDMPLNIRAGRHNIYWGESMFTFGNSIAYGQGPLDLRKASSTPGVEAKELFLPQAQLSGSMMISDSVSVAANYLFEWDAHRLSDGGTYLGATNVSLQGGQFVGFPYVGDESSGPYRTPKDRGSWGVNTQIRSETLGGNIGLYYRNFDDRMPSILLDAAAGVAYNAYAEDVKLYGVSYNRLVGPVSVGSELSYRENTLLATTGFGSSLARGNTMHALVNAVAFLGTTSFYDSASLQAELSYSRLVSVNSGSRATFNHEDYACTTTRDGGCATDDAIG
;
A
#
# COMPACT_ATOMS: atom_id res chain seq x y z
N ILE A 1 -6.44 -19.73 -7.23
CA ILE A 1 -5.48 -20.43 -6.34
C ILE A 1 -5.08 -19.45 -5.26
N LEU A 2 -5.23 -19.82 -3.98
CA LEU A 2 -4.99 -18.94 -2.83
C LEU A 2 -3.55 -18.98 -2.32
N ASP A 3 -2.70 -19.90 -2.77
CA ASP A 3 -1.24 -19.89 -2.65
C ASP A 3 -0.71 -21.14 -3.37
N ALA A 4 0.39 -21.02 -4.13
CA ALA A 4 1.07 -22.14 -4.78
C ALA A 4 2.52 -21.78 -5.06
N PHE A 5 3.44 -22.27 -4.24
CA PHE A 5 4.86 -21.97 -4.35
C PHE A 5 5.70 -23.19 -3.98
N VAL A 6 6.92 -23.22 -4.53
CA VAL A 6 7.99 -24.08 -4.07
C VAL A 6 8.92 -23.29 -3.17
N PHE A 7 9.52 -23.96 -2.21
CA PHE A 7 10.49 -23.34 -1.31
C PHE A 7 11.70 -24.23 -1.16
N THR A 8 12.84 -23.60 -0.90
CA THR A 8 14.08 -24.31 -0.55
C THR A 8 14.85 -23.49 0.46
N ARG A 9 15.71 -24.18 1.20
CA ARG A 9 16.72 -23.58 2.05
C ARG A 9 18.07 -24.08 1.60
N VAL A 10 19.00 -23.15 1.44
CA VAL A 10 20.40 -23.43 1.14
C VAL A 10 21.26 -22.68 2.14
N ASP A 11 22.33 -23.30 2.62
CA ASP A 11 23.26 -22.62 3.52
C ASP A 11 24.42 -22.05 2.69
N VAL A 12 24.61 -20.74 2.75
CA VAL A 12 25.69 -20.01 2.06
C VAL A 12 26.79 -19.74 3.08
N GLY A 13 27.71 -20.70 3.24
CA GLY A 13 28.57 -20.73 4.43
C GLY A 13 27.70 -20.95 5.67
N ASP A 14 27.85 -20.11 6.69
CA ASP A 14 27.05 -20.15 7.92
C ASP A 14 25.74 -19.33 7.82
N MET A 15 25.47 -18.71 6.66
CA MET A 15 24.29 -17.87 6.46
C MET A 15 23.16 -18.66 5.79
N PRO A 16 22.09 -19.03 6.52
CA PRO A 16 20.97 -19.72 5.92
C PRO A 16 20.16 -18.80 5.01
N LEU A 17 19.98 -19.21 3.76
CA LEU A 17 19.19 -18.53 2.73
C LEU A 17 17.91 -19.35 2.46
N ASN A 18 16.76 -18.75 2.73
CA ASN A 18 15.45 -19.29 2.36
C ASN A 18 15.01 -18.65 1.05
N ILE A 19 14.49 -19.45 0.13
CA ILE A 19 14.01 -18.99 -1.18
C ILE A 19 12.61 -19.53 -1.40
N ARG A 20 11.70 -18.70 -1.93
CA ARG A 20 10.35 -19.10 -2.35
C ARG A 20 10.07 -18.60 -3.76
N ALA A 21 9.53 -19.46 -4.60
CA ALA A 21 9.14 -19.12 -5.97
C ALA A 21 7.72 -19.62 -6.26
N GLY A 22 6.86 -18.75 -6.76
CA GLY A 22 5.47 -19.05 -7.09
C GLY A 22 4.51 -18.01 -6.52
N ARG A 23 3.23 -18.35 -6.44
CA ARG A 23 2.19 -17.44 -5.96
C ARG A 23 2.12 -17.47 -4.42
N HIS A 24 2.54 -16.37 -3.78
CA HIS A 24 2.55 -16.21 -2.33
C HIS A 24 2.51 -14.74 -1.90
N ASN A 25 2.14 -14.47 -0.65
CA ASN A 25 2.12 -13.13 -0.07
C ASN A 25 3.37 -12.78 0.74
N ILE A 26 3.79 -11.51 0.64
CA ILE A 26 4.78 -10.88 1.52
C ILE A 26 4.22 -9.51 1.88
N TYR A 27 4.25 -9.17 3.16
CA TYR A 27 3.96 -7.83 3.64
C TYR A 27 5.05 -7.41 4.63
N TRP A 28 5.49 -6.16 4.52
CA TRP A 28 6.52 -5.54 5.34
C TRP A 28 5.93 -4.34 6.04
N GLY A 29 6.20 -4.25 7.33
CA GLY A 29 5.76 -3.14 8.15
C GLY A 29 5.00 -3.57 9.40
N GLU A 30 4.63 -2.57 10.18
CA GLU A 30 4.00 -2.66 11.50
C GLU A 30 2.52 -2.27 11.45
N SER A 31 2.02 -1.61 10.38
CA SER A 31 0.67 -1.07 10.34
C SER A 31 -0.42 -2.13 10.51
N MET A 32 -1.47 -1.76 11.24
CA MET A 32 -2.60 -2.61 11.56
C MET A 32 -3.89 -2.21 10.84
N PHE A 33 -4.12 -0.91 10.65
CA PHE A 33 -5.38 -0.38 10.11
C PHE A 33 -5.17 0.52 8.90
N THR A 34 -4.10 1.32 8.88
CA THR A 34 -3.85 2.36 7.90
C THR A 34 -2.85 1.92 6.82
N PHE A 35 -3.19 0.86 6.09
CA PHE A 35 -2.35 0.31 5.00
C PHE A 35 -1.92 1.35 3.96
N GLY A 36 -2.76 2.38 3.73
CA GLY A 36 -2.46 3.52 2.87
C GLY A 36 -1.25 4.37 3.30
N ASN A 37 -0.91 4.35 4.59
CA ASN A 37 0.21 5.08 5.20
C ASN A 37 1.41 4.19 5.55
N SER A 38 1.28 2.87 5.36
CA SER A 38 2.29 1.90 5.75
C SER A 38 3.43 1.75 4.74
N ILE A 39 4.55 1.19 5.21
CA ILE A 39 5.61 0.61 4.37
C ILE A 39 5.08 -0.53 3.46
N ALA A 40 4.00 -1.20 3.87
CA ALA A 40 3.33 -2.25 3.09
C ALA A 40 2.58 -1.73 1.85
N TYR A 41 2.46 -0.42 1.68
CA TYR A 41 1.72 0.18 0.56
C TYR A 41 2.22 -0.35 -0.80
N GLY A 42 1.29 -0.81 -1.64
CA GLY A 42 1.60 -1.37 -2.96
C GLY A 42 2.41 -2.67 -2.93
N GLN A 43 2.46 -3.43 -1.83
CA GLN A 43 3.20 -4.72 -1.79
C GLN A 43 2.44 -5.88 -2.43
N GLY A 44 1.13 -5.75 -2.53
CA GLY A 44 0.27 -6.63 -3.28
C GLY A 44 -1.12 -6.02 -3.45
N PRO A 45 -1.94 -6.57 -4.34
CA PRO A 45 -3.37 -6.28 -4.43
C PRO A 45 -4.06 -6.59 -3.11
N LEU A 46 -5.05 -5.76 -2.79
CA LEU A 46 -5.87 -5.89 -1.59
C LEU A 46 -7.31 -6.14 -2.01
N ASP A 47 -7.99 -7.02 -1.28
CA ASP A 47 -9.43 -7.19 -1.39
C ASP A 47 -10.16 -6.14 -0.51
N LEU A 48 -10.29 -4.92 -1.04
CA LEU A 48 -10.94 -3.82 -0.33
C LEU A 48 -12.46 -3.99 -0.21
N ARG A 49 -13.06 -4.85 -1.06
CA ARG A 49 -14.45 -5.29 -0.88
C ARG A 49 -14.58 -6.07 0.41
N LYS A 50 -13.68 -7.03 0.64
CA LYS A 50 -13.64 -7.82 1.87
C LYS A 50 -13.33 -6.93 3.08
N ALA A 51 -12.37 -6.01 2.94
CA ALA A 51 -12.00 -5.07 4.00
C ALA A 51 -13.18 -4.21 4.48
N SER A 52 -14.05 -3.76 3.57
CA SER A 52 -15.20 -2.89 3.91
C SER A 52 -16.45 -3.66 4.36
N SER A 53 -16.57 -4.94 4.00
CA SER A 53 -17.76 -5.76 4.28
C SER A 53 -17.62 -6.72 5.45
N THR A 54 -16.39 -7.03 5.89
CA THR A 54 -16.11 -8.06 6.90
C THR A 54 -15.44 -7.45 8.13
N PRO A 55 -16.20 -7.17 9.21
CA PRO A 55 -15.64 -6.68 10.45
C PRO A 55 -14.62 -7.67 11.04
N GLY A 56 -13.48 -7.17 11.50
CA GLY A 56 -12.45 -7.99 12.17
C GLY A 56 -11.62 -8.87 11.23
N VAL A 57 -11.72 -8.69 9.91
CA VAL A 57 -10.85 -9.39 8.94
C VAL A 57 -9.38 -9.06 9.21
N GLU A 58 -8.54 -10.10 9.25
CA GLU A 58 -7.10 -9.91 9.45
C GLU A 58 -6.44 -9.34 8.20
N ALA A 59 -5.40 -8.52 8.38
CA ALA A 59 -4.63 -7.93 7.28
C ALA A 59 -4.19 -8.98 6.23
N LYS A 60 -3.69 -10.13 6.69
CA LYS A 60 -3.21 -11.23 5.82
C LYS A 60 -4.30 -11.79 4.89
N GLU A 61 -5.57 -11.68 5.28
CA GLU A 61 -6.69 -12.16 4.47
C GLU A 61 -7.11 -11.17 3.39
N LEU A 62 -6.63 -9.93 3.46
CA LEU A 62 -6.88 -8.89 2.46
C LEU A 62 -5.87 -8.95 1.33
N PHE A 63 -4.62 -9.36 1.59
CA PHE A 63 -3.60 -9.48 0.55
C PHE A 63 -3.91 -10.65 -0.37
N LEU A 64 -4.01 -10.36 -1.67
CA LEU A 64 -4.20 -11.40 -2.68
C LEU A 64 -2.82 -11.88 -3.18
N PRO A 65 -2.57 -13.20 -3.15
CA PRO A 65 -1.32 -13.79 -3.59
C PRO A 65 -0.95 -13.48 -5.04
N GLN A 66 0.31 -13.09 -5.26
CA GLN A 66 0.88 -12.82 -6.58
C GLN A 66 2.06 -13.74 -6.88
N ALA A 67 2.27 -14.04 -8.17
CA ALA A 67 3.45 -14.75 -8.63
C ALA A 67 4.71 -13.90 -8.37
N GLN A 68 5.61 -14.40 -7.52
CA GLN A 68 6.84 -13.70 -7.16
C GLN A 68 7.98 -14.67 -6.83
N LEU A 69 9.20 -14.15 -6.88
CA LEU A 69 10.39 -14.78 -6.29
C LEU A 69 10.76 -13.98 -5.05
N SER A 70 11.00 -14.66 -3.94
CA SER A 70 11.48 -14.03 -2.72
C SER A 70 12.59 -14.84 -2.07
N GLY A 71 13.42 -14.15 -1.31
CA GLY A 71 14.43 -14.79 -0.48
C GLY A 71 14.72 -13.99 0.78
N SER A 72 15.16 -14.69 1.82
CA SER A 72 15.63 -14.09 3.06
C SER A 72 16.87 -14.82 3.57
N MET A 73 17.88 -14.05 3.97
CA MET A 73 19.16 -14.55 4.45
C MET A 73 19.46 -13.95 5.82
N MET A 74 19.85 -14.81 6.76
CA MET A 74 20.38 -14.38 8.05
C MET A 74 21.87 -14.10 7.88
N ILE A 75 22.25 -12.83 7.86
CA ILE A 75 23.64 -12.39 7.67
C ILE A 75 24.46 -12.62 8.94
N SER A 76 23.82 -12.44 10.09
CA SER A 76 24.37 -12.70 11.42
C SER A 76 23.23 -13.03 12.39
N ASP A 77 23.55 -13.33 13.64
CA ASP A 77 22.56 -13.63 14.69
C ASP A 77 21.55 -12.49 14.92
N SER A 78 21.86 -11.26 14.52
CA SER A 78 21.04 -10.06 14.73
C SER A 78 20.63 -9.34 13.44
N VAL A 79 21.17 -9.70 12.27
CA VAL A 79 20.89 -9.03 11.00
C VAL A 79 20.35 -10.02 9.98
N SER A 80 19.22 -9.69 9.37
CA SER A 80 18.69 -10.43 8.22
C SER A 80 18.34 -9.50 7.08
N VAL A 81 18.48 -9.99 5.86
CA VAL A 81 18.14 -9.28 4.64
C VAL A 81 17.15 -10.13 3.85
N ALA A 82 16.07 -9.53 3.38
CA ALA A 82 15.10 -10.14 2.51
C ALA A 82 14.93 -9.31 1.24
N ALA A 83 14.59 -9.98 0.14
CA ALA A 83 14.28 -9.33 -1.12
C ALA A 83 13.16 -10.08 -1.82
N ASN A 84 12.39 -9.37 -2.64
CA ASN A 84 11.39 -9.97 -3.50
C ASN A 84 11.32 -9.27 -4.87
N TYR A 85 10.90 -10.02 -5.87
CA TYR A 85 10.62 -9.55 -7.22
C TYR A 85 9.28 -10.12 -7.67
N LEU A 86 8.36 -9.25 -8.12
CA LEU A 86 7.03 -9.65 -8.55
C LEU A 86 7.00 -9.87 -10.07
N PHE A 87 6.36 -10.97 -10.48
CA PHE A 87 6.12 -11.36 -11.88
C PHE A 87 4.66 -11.18 -12.30
N GLU A 88 3.86 -10.52 -11.47
CA GLU A 88 2.43 -10.32 -11.67
C GLU A 88 2.04 -8.99 -11.03
N TRP A 89 1.21 -8.23 -11.72
CA TRP A 89 0.60 -7.01 -11.23
C TRP A 89 -0.92 -7.14 -11.28
N ASP A 90 -1.59 -6.68 -10.23
CA ASP A 90 -3.04 -6.64 -10.15
C ASP A 90 -3.45 -5.38 -9.38
N ALA A 91 -4.54 -4.74 -9.81
CA ALA A 91 -5.14 -3.64 -9.08
C ALA A 91 -5.77 -4.10 -7.75
N HIS A 92 -6.01 -3.17 -6.83
CA HIS A 92 -6.85 -3.45 -5.68
C HIS A 92 -8.28 -3.81 -6.13
N ARG A 93 -8.89 -4.80 -5.48
CA ARG A 93 -10.31 -5.11 -5.70
C ARG A 93 -11.16 -4.14 -4.90
N LEU A 94 -11.64 -3.11 -5.58
CA LEU A 94 -12.54 -2.10 -5.02
C LEU A 94 -13.99 -2.57 -5.13
N SER A 95 -14.85 -2.17 -4.17
CA SER A 95 -16.27 -2.53 -4.15
C SER A 95 -16.97 -2.15 -5.45
N ASP A 96 -17.91 -3.00 -5.90
CA ASP A 96 -18.67 -2.70 -7.12
C ASP A 96 -19.52 -1.44 -6.93
N GLY A 97 -19.61 -0.65 -8.00
CA GLY A 97 -20.36 0.60 -8.02
C GLY A 97 -21.85 0.34 -7.85
N GLY A 98 -22.52 1.26 -7.15
CA GLY A 98 -23.95 1.14 -6.85
C GLY A 98 -24.28 0.17 -5.71
N THR A 99 -23.28 -0.43 -5.06
CA THR A 99 -23.47 -1.18 -3.81
C THR A 99 -23.41 -0.24 -2.59
N TYR A 100 -23.99 -0.67 -1.46
CA TYR A 100 -23.94 0.10 -0.20
C TYR A 100 -22.50 0.42 0.26
N LEU A 101 -21.54 -0.43 -0.09
CA LEU A 101 -20.13 -0.31 0.29
C LEU A 101 -19.26 0.27 -0.86
N GLY A 102 -19.86 0.71 -1.96
CA GLY A 102 -19.17 1.32 -3.08
C GLY A 102 -18.78 2.76 -2.77
N ALA A 103 -17.48 3.08 -2.80
CA ALA A 103 -17.00 4.45 -2.65
C ALA A 103 -17.36 5.34 -3.86
N THR A 104 -17.70 4.73 -5.00
CA THR A 104 -18.13 5.43 -6.22
C THR A 104 -19.30 4.68 -6.87
N ASN A 105 -20.05 5.35 -7.74
CA ASN A 105 -21.11 4.71 -8.52
C ASN A 105 -20.58 3.80 -9.65
N VAL A 106 -19.26 3.72 -9.86
CA VAL A 106 -18.62 2.83 -10.85
C VAL A 106 -17.90 1.65 -10.19
N SER A 107 -18.01 0.46 -10.77
CA SER A 107 -17.39 -0.78 -10.29
C SER A 107 -15.89 -0.87 -10.59
N LEU A 108 -15.37 0.11 -11.30
CA LEU A 108 -14.02 0.19 -11.82
C LEU A 108 -13.62 -0.95 -12.78
N GLN A 109 -14.57 -1.80 -13.19
CA GLN A 109 -14.37 -2.92 -14.11
C GLN A 109 -14.78 -2.60 -15.56
N GLY A 110 -15.23 -1.37 -15.83
CA GLY A 110 -15.72 -0.93 -17.13
C GLY A 110 -17.19 -1.28 -17.41
N GLY A 111 -17.68 -0.91 -18.60
CA GLY A 111 -19.04 -1.23 -19.08
C GLY A 111 -20.15 -0.37 -18.48
N GLN A 112 -19.80 0.78 -17.90
CA GLN A 112 -20.74 1.70 -17.23
C GLN A 112 -20.77 3.07 -17.91
N PHE A 113 -21.71 3.93 -17.50
CA PHE A 113 -21.85 5.28 -18.04
C PHE A 113 -21.94 6.31 -16.90
N VAL A 114 -21.09 7.33 -16.94
CA VAL A 114 -21.00 8.41 -15.92
C VAL A 114 -21.08 9.81 -16.54
N GLY A 115 -21.87 9.94 -17.60
CA GLY A 115 -21.85 11.11 -18.51
C GLY A 115 -21.01 10.83 -19.76
N PHE A 116 -20.06 9.90 -19.65
CA PHE A 116 -19.26 9.33 -20.73
C PHE A 116 -19.22 7.79 -20.56
N PRO A 117 -18.99 7.01 -21.63
CA PRO A 117 -18.65 5.59 -21.51
C PRO A 117 -17.43 5.43 -20.60
N TYR A 118 -17.58 4.59 -19.58
CA TYR A 118 -16.50 4.20 -18.68
C TYR A 118 -16.02 2.80 -19.07
N VAL A 119 -14.77 2.72 -19.54
CA VAL A 119 -14.22 1.52 -20.17
C VAL A 119 -13.36 0.67 -19.23
N GLY A 120 -13.05 1.16 -18.03
CA GLY A 120 -12.27 0.42 -17.04
C GLY A 120 -10.77 0.50 -17.32
N ASP A 121 -10.08 -0.62 -17.19
CA ASP A 121 -8.62 -0.72 -17.39
C ASP A 121 -8.24 -0.68 -18.88
N GLU A 122 -7.30 0.20 -19.22
CA GLU A 122 -6.81 0.34 -20.59
C GLU A 122 -5.59 -0.54 -20.86
N SER A 123 -5.56 -1.19 -22.04
CA SER A 123 -4.43 -2.03 -22.45
C SER A 123 -3.30 -1.24 -23.14
N SER A 124 -3.55 0.01 -23.53
CA SER A 124 -2.64 0.85 -24.30
C SER A 124 -2.72 2.32 -23.88
N GLY A 125 -1.78 3.15 -24.35
CA GLY A 125 -1.70 4.56 -23.97
C GLY A 125 -0.78 4.83 -22.77
N PRO A 126 -0.66 6.10 -22.34
CA PRO A 126 0.31 6.53 -21.34
C PRO A 126 0.00 6.08 -19.91
N TYR A 127 -1.24 5.69 -19.61
CA TYR A 127 -1.69 5.25 -18.28
C TYR A 127 -2.41 3.90 -18.32
N ARG A 128 -2.07 3.07 -19.29
CA ARG A 128 -2.50 1.68 -19.37
C ARG A 128 -2.23 0.93 -18.07
N THR A 129 -2.87 -0.22 -17.92
CA THR A 129 -2.54 -1.19 -16.87
C THR A 129 -1.02 -1.42 -16.82
N PRO A 130 -0.40 -1.32 -15.63
CA PRO A 130 1.01 -1.64 -15.43
C PRO A 130 1.37 -3.04 -15.92
N LYS A 131 2.65 -3.26 -16.23
CA LYS A 131 3.12 -4.56 -16.70
C LYS A 131 3.38 -5.49 -15.52
N ASP A 132 3.36 -6.79 -15.78
CA ASP A 132 3.72 -7.85 -14.82
C ASP A 132 5.24 -7.94 -14.51
N ARG A 133 5.94 -6.80 -14.45
CA ARG A 133 7.39 -6.71 -14.23
C ARG A 133 7.82 -5.35 -13.71
N GLY A 134 8.97 -5.29 -13.04
CA GLY A 134 9.58 -4.03 -12.58
C GLY A 134 9.29 -3.69 -11.11
N SER A 135 8.39 -4.44 -10.47
CA SER A 135 8.09 -4.32 -9.05
C SER A 135 9.01 -5.23 -8.21
N TRP A 136 9.74 -4.66 -7.26
CA TRP A 136 10.67 -5.37 -6.38
C TRP A 136 10.92 -4.62 -5.08
N GLY A 137 11.53 -5.29 -4.10
CA GLY A 137 11.87 -4.68 -2.83
C GLY A 137 13.02 -5.37 -2.12
N VAL A 138 13.65 -4.63 -1.21
CA VAL A 138 14.64 -5.12 -0.25
C VAL A 138 14.27 -4.63 1.15
N ASN A 139 14.45 -5.50 2.12
CA ASN A 139 14.20 -5.28 3.54
C ASN A 139 15.43 -5.75 4.33
N THR A 140 15.90 -4.94 5.27
CA THR A 140 16.90 -5.33 6.26
C THR A 140 16.30 -5.21 7.64
N GLN A 141 16.39 -6.27 8.44
CA GLN A 141 15.96 -6.29 9.84
C GLN A 141 17.17 -6.41 10.75
N ILE A 142 17.23 -5.55 11.76
CA ILE A 142 18.33 -5.44 12.72
C ILE A 142 17.76 -5.56 14.13
N ARG A 143 18.06 -6.65 14.83
CA ARG A 143 17.78 -6.79 16.26
C ARG A 143 18.79 -5.98 17.06
N SER A 144 18.32 -4.99 17.80
CA SER A 144 19.14 -4.09 18.62
C SER A 144 18.91 -4.34 20.10
N GLU A 145 19.91 -4.91 20.77
CA GLU A 145 19.89 -5.09 22.23
C GLU A 145 19.93 -3.75 22.96
N THR A 146 20.68 -2.77 22.43
CA THR A 146 20.79 -1.42 23.01
C THR A 146 19.45 -0.69 23.04
N LEU A 147 18.61 -0.86 22.00
CA LEU A 147 17.29 -0.24 21.93
C LEU A 147 16.18 -1.14 22.50
N GLY A 148 16.47 -2.43 22.71
CA GLY A 148 15.51 -3.41 23.19
C GLY A 148 14.42 -3.73 22.17
N GLY A 149 14.75 -3.72 20.87
CA GLY A 149 13.77 -3.85 19.79
C GLY A 149 14.40 -4.18 18.44
N ASN A 150 13.57 -4.22 17.40
CA ASN A 150 14.02 -4.44 16.02
C ASN A 150 13.84 -3.17 15.19
N ILE A 151 14.85 -2.87 14.37
CA ILE A 151 14.79 -1.82 13.35
C ILE A 151 14.66 -2.49 11.98
N GLY A 152 13.70 -2.04 11.19
CA GLY A 152 13.55 -2.41 9.79
C GLY A 152 13.98 -1.27 8.87
N LEU A 153 14.70 -1.58 7.79
CA LEU A 153 15.05 -0.65 6.71
C LEU A 153 14.52 -1.19 5.40
N TYR A 154 13.91 -0.34 4.58
CA TYR A 154 13.17 -0.78 3.40
C TYR A 154 13.46 0.10 2.20
N TYR A 155 13.62 -0.54 1.04
CA TYR A 155 13.60 0.12 -0.25
C TYR A 155 12.77 -0.69 -1.24
N ARG A 156 11.87 -0.04 -1.97
CA ARG A 156 10.96 -0.70 -2.90
C ARG A 156 10.74 0.15 -4.15
N ASN A 157 10.62 -0.50 -5.29
CA ASN A 157 10.13 0.08 -6.55
C ASN A 157 8.91 -0.73 -6.99
N PHE A 158 7.78 -0.08 -7.26
CA PHE A 158 6.56 -0.77 -7.66
C PHE A 158 5.63 0.12 -8.46
N ASP A 159 4.71 -0.51 -9.19
CA ASP A 159 3.58 0.18 -9.80
C ASP A 159 2.39 0.19 -8.85
N ASP A 160 1.80 1.37 -8.66
CA ASP A 160 0.67 1.60 -7.78
C ASP A 160 -0.52 0.72 -8.20
N ARG A 161 -1.33 0.32 -7.23
CA ARG A 161 -2.48 -0.56 -7.41
C ARG A 161 -3.80 0.15 -7.15
N MET A 162 -3.74 1.39 -6.66
CA MET A 162 -4.88 2.29 -6.55
C MET A 162 -5.08 3.01 -7.90
N PRO A 163 -6.27 2.91 -8.52
CA PRO A 163 -6.57 3.66 -9.72
C PRO A 163 -6.97 5.10 -9.40
N SER A 164 -6.74 5.97 -10.37
CA SER A 164 -7.53 7.19 -10.56
C SER A 164 -8.34 7.08 -11.85
N ILE A 165 -9.47 7.78 -11.95
CA ILE A 165 -10.29 7.81 -13.17
C ILE A 165 -9.93 9.04 -13.98
N LEU A 166 -9.41 8.83 -15.19
CA LEU A 166 -9.12 9.88 -16.16
C LEU A 166 -10.17 9.92 -17.27
N LEU A 167 -10.22 11.03 -17.99
CA LEU A 167 -11.03 11.20 -19.20
C LEU A 167 -10.13 11.42 -20.41
N ASP A 168 -10.26 10.56 -21.41
CA ASP A 168 -9.79 10.87 -22.76
C ASP A 168 -10.87 11.71 -23.45
N ALA A 169 -10.66 13.02 -23.49
CA ALA A 169 -11.61 13.95 -24.10
C ALA A 169 -11.73 13.78 -25.63
N ALA A 170 -10.70 13.26 -26.30
CA ALA A 170 -10.71 13.04 -27.75
C ALA A 170 -11.51 11.80 -28.11
N ALA A 171 -11.34 10.72 -27.35
CA ALA A 171 -12.12 9.49 -27.49
C ALA A 171 -13.51 9.59 -26.82
N GLY A 172 -13.69 10.53 -25.90
CA GLY A 172 -14.92 10.71 -25.14
C GLY A 172 -15.19 9.60 -24.13
N VAL A 173 -14.15 8.96 -23.58
CA VAL A 173 -14.25 7.82 -22.66
C VAL A 173 -13.48 8.04 -21.37
N ALA A 174 -14.01 7.53 -20.26
CA ALA A 174 -13.34 7.54 -18.96
C ALA A 174 -12.72 6.16 -18.65
N TYR A 175 -11.53 6.14 -18.05
CA TYR A 175 -10.76 4.91 -17.83
C TYR A 175 -9.91 4.97 -16.56
N ASN A 176 -9.44 3.81 -16.10
CA ASN A 176 -8.53 3.70 -14.95
C ASN A 176 -7.09 3.99 -15.35
N ALA A 177 -6.42 4.75 -14.50
CA ALA A 177 -5.02 5.09 -14.63
C ALA A 177 -4.28 4.79 -13.33
N TYR A 178 -3.08 4.21 -13.47
CA TYR A 178 -2.23 3.80 -12.35
C TYR A 178 -0.88 4.51 -12.41
N ALA A 179 -0.33 4.86 -11.24
CA ALA A 179 1.01 5.44 -11.18
C ALA A 179 2.08 4.34 -11.31
N GLU A 180 2.88 4.36 -12.38
CA GLU A 180 4.01 3.43 -12.60
C GLU A 180 5.35 3.97 -12.04
N ASP A 181 6.25 3.13 -11.56
CA ASP A 181 7.57 3.49 -11.00
C ASP A 181 7.53 4.36 -9.72
N VAL A 182 6.71 3.95 -8.74
CA VAL A 182 6.71 4.51 -7.38
C VAL A 182 7.89 3.94 -6.59
N LYS A 183 8.69 4.81 -5.99
CA LYS A 183 9.79 4.39 -5.09
C LYS A 183 9.42 4.65 -3.65
N LEU A 184 9.62 3.68 -2.77
CA LEU A 184 9.37 3.81 -1.33
C LEU A 184 10.64 3.53 -0.55
N TYR A 185 10.95 4.44 0.37
CA TYR A 185 12.01 4.31 1.37
C TYR A 185 11.35 4.25 2.74
N GLY A 186 11.71 3.30 3.57
CA GLY A 186 11.05 3.08 4.85
C GLY A 186 12.02 2.78 5.98
N VAL A 187 11.63 3.16 7.18
CA VAL A 187 12.23 2.73 8.44
C VAL A 187 11.10 2.30 9.38
N SER A 188 11.23 1.13 10.00
CA SER A 188 10.33 0.71 11.08
C SER A 188 11.09 0.45 12.36
N TYR A 189 10.39 0.53 13.48
CA TYR A 189 10.89 0.14 14.78
C TYR A 189 9.79 -0.54 15.56
N ASN A 190 10.09 -1.68 16.17
CA ASN A 190 9.19 -2.37 17.07
C ASN A 190 9.89 -2.79 18.36
N ARG A 191 9.17 -2.72 19.49
CA ARG A 191 9.63 -3.23 20.77
C ARG A 191 8.49 -3.54 21.72
N LEU A 192 8.81 -4.25 22.81
CA LEU A 192 7.95 -4.37 23.97
C LEU A 192 8.21 -3.24 24.97
N VAL A 193 7.14 -2.61 25.46
CA VAL A 193 7.15 -1.65 26.57
C VAL A 193 6.27 -2.21 27.67
N GLY A 194 6.88 -2.94 28.61
CA GLY A 194 6.14 -3.76 29.56
C GLY A 194 5.33 -4.84 28.81
N PRO A 195 4.00 -4.94 29.02
CA PRO A 195 3.15 -5.90 28.31
C PRO A 195 2.64 -5.41 26.95
N VAL A 196 3.01 -4.20 26.52
CA VAL A 196 2.49 -3.56 25.30
C VAL A 196 3.50 -3.70 24.17
N SER A 197 3.09 -4.25 23.03
CA SER A 197 3.86 -4.19 21.79
C SER A 197 3.64 -2.84 21.14
N VAL A 198 4.72 -2.11 20.86
CA VAL A 198 4.67 -0.80 20.22
C VAL A 198 5.46 -0.86 18.92
N GLY A 199 4.81 -0.52 17.81
CA GLY A 199 5.40 -0.41 16.48
C GLY A 199 5.36 1.03 15.99
N SER A 200 6.33 1.41 15.18
CA SER A 200 6.36 2.71 14.49
C SER A 200 6.96 2.58 13.11
N GLU A 201 6.44 3.35 12.16
CA GLU A 201 6.96 3.44 10.80
C GLU A 201 7.14 4.88 10.38
N LEU A 202 8.15 5.07 9.53
CA LEU A 202 8.28 6.24 8.69
C LEU A 202 8.56 5.78 7.26
N SER A 203 7.81 6.33 6.30
CA SER A 203 8.04 6.07 4.88
C SER A 203 8.00 7.34 4.04
N TYR A 204 8.84 7.37 3.01
CA TYR A 204 8.86 8.40 1.98
C TYR A 204 8.58 7.74 0.64
N ARG A 205 7.64 8.29 -0.12
CA ARG A 205 7.28 7.81 -1.46
C ARG A 205 7.62 8.88 -2.48
N GLU A 206 8.36 8.49 -3.50
CA GLU A 206 8.62 9.31 -4.68
C GLU A 206 7.69 8.93 -5.81
N ASN A 207 7.22 9.94 -6.52
CA ASN A 207 6.42 9.79 -7.72
C ASN A 207 5.11 9.00 -7.48
N THR A 208 4.55 9.02 -6.28
CA THR A 208 3.30 8.29 -5.97
C THR A 208 2.07 8.96 -6.59
N LEU A 209 0.96 8.23 -6.68
CA LEU A 209 -0.35 8.81 -7.00
C LEU A 209 -0.75 9.85 -5.95
N LEU A 210 -1.21 11.02 -6.42
CA LEU A 210 -1.88 12.03 -5.61
C LEU A 210 -3.38 12.09 -5.97
N ALA A 211 -4.16 12.81 -5.16
CA ALA A 211 -5.58 13.06 -5.42
C ALA A 211 -5.74 13.80 -6.77
N THR A 212 -5.99 13.04 -7.84
CA THR A 212 -6.23 13.61 -9.16
C THR A 212 -7.64 14.19 -9.21
N THR A 213 -7.82 15.34 -9.86
CA THR A 213 -9.15 15.92 -10.08
C THR A 213 -10.06 14.91 -10.79
N GLY A 214 -11.35 14.93 -10.45
CA GLY A 214 -12.31 14.00 -11.05
C GLY A 214 -12.29 14.11 -12.58
N PHE A 215 -12.03 12.99 -13.25
CA PHE A 215 -11.91 12.92 -14.71
C PHE A 215 -10.78 13.80 -15.29
N GLY A 216 -9.66 13.93 -14.57
CA GLY A 216 -8.49 14.66 -15.04
C GLY A 216 -7.96 14.13 -16.39
N SER A 217 -7.23 14.97 -17.13
CA SER A 217 -6.57 14.58 -18.38
C SER A 217 -5.25 13.83 -18.18
N SER A 218 -4.71 13.84 -16.96
CA SER A 218 -3.46 13.18 -16.56
C SER A 218 -3.43 12.91 -15.06
N LEU A 219 -2.65 11.90 -14.66
CA LEU A 219 -2.44 11.60 -13.24
C LEU A 219 -1.73 12.74 -12.49
N ALA A 220 -2.27 13.10 -11.33
CA ALA A 220 -1.55 13.89 -10.35
C ALA A 220 -0.51 13.00 -9.64
N ARG A 221 0.76 13.39 -9.69
CA ARG A 221 1.87 12.66 -9.08
C ARG A 221 2.78 13.59 -8.29
N GLY A 222 3.44 13.05 -7.28
CA GLY A 222 4.38 13.80 -6.46
C GLY A 222 5.01 12.94 -5.38
N ASN A 223 5.59 13.59 -4.38
CA ASN A 223 6.28 12.93 -3.30
C ASN A 223 5.52 13.12 -1.99
N THR A 224 5.44 12.07 -1.19
CA THR A 224 4.72 12.07 0.10
C THR A 224 5.55 11.44 1.20
N MET A 225 5.27 11.85 2.43
CA MET A 225 5.85 11.29 3.64
C MET A 225 4.71 10.74 4.49
N HIS A 226 4.90 9.57 5.08
CA HIS A 226 3.92 8.92 5.93
C HIS A 226 4.60 8.45 7.21
N ALA A 227 3.91 8.55 8.33
CA ALA A 227 4.36 8.04 9.61
C ALA A 227 3.19 7.35 10.31
N LEU A 228 3.48 6.33 11.12
CA LEU A 228 2.50 5.76 12.01
C LEU A 228 3.13 5.21 13.28
N VAL A 229 2.32 5.14 14.33
CA VAL A 229 2.65 4.49 15.59
C VAL A 229 1.45 3.65 15.99
N ASN A 230 1.69 2.39 16.33
CA ASN A 230 0.66 1.50 16.84
C ASN A 230 1.06 0.86 18.17
N ALA A 231 0.04 0.39 18.87
CA ALA A 231 0.18 -0.31 20.12
C ALA A 231 -0.83 -1.46 20.21
N VAL A 232 -0.35 -2.62 20.65
CA VAL A 232 -1.17 -3.78 20.98
C VAL A 232 -0.92 -4.16 22.43
N ALA A 233 -1.97 -4.09 23.25
CA ALA A 233 -1.95 -4.48 24.66
C ALA A 233 -2.90 -5.65 24.89
N PHE A 234 -2.41 -6.68 25.59
CA PHE A 234 -3.25 -7.78 26.06
C PHE A 234 -3.63 -7.52 27.51
N LEU A 235 -4.93 -7.38 27.75
CA LEU A 235 -5.52 -7.22 29.06
C LEU A 235 -5.88 -8.61 29.58
N GLY A 236 -5.33 -8.96 30.74
CA GLY A 236 -5.62 -10.22 31.43
C GLY A 236 -7.05 -10.27 31.96
N THR A 237 -7.38 -11.36 32.65
CA THR A 237 -8.73 -11.60 33.18
C THR A 237 -9.15 -10.54 34.19
N THR A 238 -10.39 -10.07 34.07
CA THR A 238 -11.08 -9.22 35.06
C THR A 238 -12.44 -9.81 35.40
N SER A 239 -13.17 -9.19 36.34
CA SER A 239 -14.55 -9.59 36.64
C SER A 239 -15.55 -9.39 35.49
N PHE A 240 -15.13 -8.71 34.41
CA PHE A 240 -15.98 -8.39 33.27
C PHE A 240 -15.59 -9.11 31.97
N TYR A 241 -14.39 -9.66 31.88
CA TYR A 241 -13.89 -10.36 30.69
C TYR A 241 -12.76 -11.33 31.02
N ASP A 242 -12.69 -12.45 30.30
CA ASP A 242 -11.64 -13.46 30.46
C ASP A 242 -10.31 -13.05 29.82
N SER A 243 -10.39 -12.33 28.70
CA SER A 243 -9.25 -11.71 28.01
C SER A 243 -9.76 -10.60 27.09
N ALA A 244 -8.99 -9.53 26.95
CA ALA A 244 -9.26 -8.50 25.95
C ALA A 244 -7.96 -8.05 25.27
N SER A 245 -8.03 -7.69 23.99
CA SER A 245 -6.94 -7.02 23.30
C SER A 245 -7.33 -5.57 23.01
N LEU A 246 -6.50 -4.62 23.42
CA LEU A 246 -6.61 -3.23 23.02
C LEU A 246 -5.61 -2.96 21.91
N GLN A 247 -6.10 -2.39 20.82
CA GLN A 247 -5.33 -2.08 19.63
C GLN A 247 -5.56 -0.62 19.28
N ALA A 248 -4.49 0.13 19.02
CA ALA A 248 -4.56 1.52 18.62
C ALA A 248 -3.50 1.81 17.57
N GLU A 249 -3.81 2.66 16.61
CA GLU A 249 -2.88 3.20 15.64
C GLU A 249 -3.15 4.68 15.45
N LEU A 250 -2.08 5.46 15.35
CA LEU A 250 -2.10 6.85 14.91
C LEU A 250 -1.27 6.92 13.65
N SER A 251 -1.80 7.58 12.63
CA SER A 251 -1.16 7.77 11.34
C SER A 251 -1.09 9.25 10.97
N TYR A 252 -0.04 9.60 10.23
CA TYR A 252 0.19 10.91 9.68
C TYR A 252 0.66 10.78 8.25
N SER A 253 0.13 11.60 7.35
CA SER A 253 0.63 11.71 5.98
C SER A 253 0.80 13.16 5.61
N ARG A 254 1.82 13.45 4.80
CA ARG A 254 2.15 14.78 4.33
C ARG A 254 2.56 14.78 2.86
N LEU A 255 2.06 15.75 2.10
CA LEU A 255 2.59 16.13 0.80
C LEU A 255 3.96 16.79 0.96
N VAL A 256 4.95 16.32 0.20
CA VAL A 256 6.30 16.88 0.19
C VAL A 256 6.49 17.75 -1.05
N SER A 257 6.07 17.27 -2.21
CA SER A 257 6.14 18.03 -3.46
C SER A 257 5.17 17.48 -4.51
N VAL A 258 4.80 18.32 -5.46
CA VAL A 258 4.01 17.95 -6.63
C VAL A 258 4.89 18.02 -7.87
N ASN A 259 4.84 17.00 -8.72
CA ASN A 259 5.55 17.01 -9.99
C ASN A 259 5.03 18.15 -10.87
N SER A 260 5.92 18.86 -11.56
CA SER A 260 5.57 20.06 -12.33
C SER A 260 4.44 19.83 -13.34
N GLY A 261 4.48 18.71 -14.06
CA GLY A 261 3.45 18.31 -15.04
C GLY A 261 2.11 17.86 -14.42
N SER A 262 2.06 17.63 -13.11
CA SER A 262 0.88 17.15 -12.40
C SER A 262 0.10 18.27 -11.68
N ARG A 263 0.65 19.48 -11.61
CA ARG A 263 0.03 20.61 -10.88
C ARG A 263 -1.35 20.97 -11.42
N ALA A 264 -1.56 20.88 -12.73
CA ALA A 264 -2.84 21.23 -13.35
C ALA A 264 -3.96 20.20 -13.07
N THR A 265 -3.62 19.02 -12.56
CA THR A 265 -4.61 17.95 -12.28
C THR A 265 -4.60 17.50 -10.82
N PHE A 266 -3.81 18.14 -9.96
CA PHE A 266 -3.82 17.84 -8.53
C PHE A 266 -4.98 18.57 -7.83
N ASN A 267 -5.89 17.79 -7.24
CA ASN A 267 -7.10 18.26 -6.58
C ASN A 267 -6.81 18.90 -5.22
N HIS A 268 -6.11 20.02 -5.22
CA HIS A 268 -5.67 20.76 -4.03
C HIS A 268 -5.86 22.26 -4.26
N GLU A 269 -6.10 23.03 -3.19
CA GLU A 269 -6.49 24.45 -3.26
C GLU A 269 -5.45 25.32 -3.98
N ASP A 270 -4.16 25.08 -3.74
CA ASP A 270 -3.06 25.77 -4.44
C ASP A 270 -2.88 25.38 -5.93
N TYR A 271 -3.71 24.46 -6.42
CA TYR A 271 -3.53 23.83 -7.72
C TYR A 271 -4.84 23.81 -8.53
N ALA A 272 -5.46 22.65 -8.72
CA ALA A 272 -6.61 22.50 -9.63
C ALA A 272 -7.97 22.50 -8.92
N CYS A 273 -8.02 22.54 -7.59
CA CYS A 273 -9.27 22.53 -6.85
C CYS A 273 -9.74 23.96 -6.56
N THR A 274 -10.98 24.30 -6.93
CA THR A 274 -11.54 25.65 -6.81
C THR A 274 -12.45 25.83 -5.58
N THR A 275 -12.60 24.79 -4.76
CA THR A 275 -13.42 24.83 -3.53
C THR A 275 -12.54 25.00 -2.31
N THR A 276 -12.96 24.49 -1.16
CA THR A 276 -12.15 24.38 0.05
C THR A 276 -11.88 22.91 0.39
N ARG A 277 -11.10 22.65 1.43
CA ARG A 277 -10.98 21.36 2.10
C ARG A 277 -12.34 20.70 2.34
N ASP A 278 -13.31 21.44 2.89
CA ASP A 278 -14.66 20.92 3.16
C ASP A 278 -15.45 20.65 1.87
N GLY A 279 -15.06 21.30 0.77
CA GLY A 279 -15.56 21.05 -0.58
C GLY A 279 -14.88 19.86 -1.29
N GLY A 280 -13.95 19.16 -0.64
CA GLY A 280 -13.28 17.98 -1.18
C GLY A 280 -11.91 18.25 -1.80
N CYS A 281 -11.32 19.45 -1.59
CA CYS A 281 -9.91 19.66 -1.93
C CYS A 281 -9.00 18.85 -0.99
N ALA A 282 -7.97 18.23 -1.54
CA ALA A 282 -6.89 17.64 -0.77
C ALA A 282 -6.15 18.72 0.02
N THR A 283 -5.58 18.31 1.15
CA THR A 283 -4.72 19.11 2.01
C THR A 283 -3.29 18.59 1.97
N ASP A 284 -2.34 19.42 2.40
CA ASP A 284 -0.94 19.03 2.54
C ASP A 284 -0.72 17.97 3.61
N ASP A 285 -1.60 17.87 4.61
CA ASP A 285 -1.47 16.90 5.70
C ASP A 285 -2.79 16.25 6.09
N ALA A 286 -2.67 15.03 6.64
CA ALA A 286 -3.77 14.30 7.25
C ALA A 286 -3.29 13.50 8.46
N ILE A 287 -4.13 13.44 9.49
CA ILE A 287 -3.95 12.65 10.71
C ILE A 287 -5.16 11.72 10.83
N GLY A 288 -4.92 10.45 11.17
CA GLY A 288 -5.96 9.43 11.33
C GLY A 288 -5.65 8.49 12.48
#